data_AF-A0A7C0U2A9-F1
#
_entry.id   AF-A0A7C0U2A9-F1
#
_cell.length_a   1.000
_cell.length_b   1.000
_cell.length_c   1.000
_cell.angle_alpha   90.00
_cell.angle_beta   90.00
_cell.angle_gamma   90.00
#
_symmetry.space_group_name_H-M   'P 1'
#
loop_
_entity.id
_entity.type
_entity.pdbx_description
1 polymer ?
#
loop_
_entity_poly.entity_id
_entity_poly.type
_entity_poly.pdbx_seq_one_letter_code
_entity_poly.pdbx_strand_id
1 'polypeptide(L)'
;MSRLKSQKLVMSLIIIGSILIMGGLLYVIVNEPPPLYREGPFAYGLNRQTIVEMFIVALAYAMGFAGLYLVYNIKRYYYDTRFLTINLLSGSLLLLLSMLLLQSIYAIKAGY
;
A
#
# COMPACT_ATOMS: atom_id res chain seq x y z
N MET A 1 6.31 -9.29 -29.50
CA MET A 1 6.92 -9.14 -28.15
C MET A 1 6.82 -7.73 -27.54
N SER A 2 6.90 -6.62 -28.32
CA SER A 2 6.93 -5.25 -27.77
C SER A 2 5.62 -4.79 -27.10
N ARG A 3 4.46 -5.15 -27.67
CA ARG A 3 3.13 -4.75 -27.14
C ARG A 3 2.87 -5.27 -25.73
N LEU A 4 3.23 -6.53 -25.43
CA LEU A 4 3.07 -7.14 -24.11
C LEU A 4 3.95 -6.47 -23.04
N LYS A 5 5.19 -6.12 -23.38
CA LYS A 5 6.08 -5.37 -22.47
C LYS A 5 5.53 -3.98 -22.18
N SER A 6 5.03 -3.29 -23.21
CA SER A 6 4.38 -1.99 -23.07
C SER A 6 3.13 -2.06 -22.19
N GLN A 7 2.26 -3.05 -22.38
CA GLN A 7 1.06 -3.24 -21.55
C GLN A 7 1.39 -3.49 -20.07
N LYS A 8 2.40 -4.32 -19.77
CA LYS A 8 2.84 -4.55 -18.38
C LYS A 8 3.39 -3.27 -17.74
N LEU A 9 4.12 -2.47 -18.50
CA LEU A 9 4.66 -1.19 -18.02
C LEU A 9 3.51 -0.22 -17.70
N VAL A 10 2.53 -0.09 -18.60
CA VAL A 10 1.35 0.76 -18.39
C VAL A 10 0.56 0.31 -17.16
N MET A 11 0.31 -0.99 -16.99
CA MET A 11 -0.34 -1.52 -15.78
C MET A 11 0.43 -1.18 -14.51
N SER A 12 1.75 -1.36 -14.51
CA SER A 12 2.60 -1.03 -13.37
C SER A 12 2.48 0.45 -13.00
N LEU A 13 2.54 1.35 -13.99
CA LEU A 13 2.39 2.78 -13.76
C LEU A 13 1.02 3.14 -13.19
N ILE A 14 -0.05 2.53 -13.70
CA ILE A 14 -1.42 2.75 -13.19
C ILE A 14 -1.53 2.30 -11.74
N ILE A 15 -0.99 1.12 -11.40
CA ILE A 15 -1.03 0.59 -10.03
C ILE A 15 -0.25 1.52 -9.08
N ILE A 16 0.99 1.89 -9.44
CA ILE A 16 1.83 2.77 -8.64
C ILE A 16 1.16 4.14 -8.46
N GLY A 17 0.65 4.72 -9.55
CA GLY A 17 -0.07 5.99 -9.51
C GLY A 17 -1.30 5.92 -8.60
N SER A 18 -2.08 4.84 -8.69
CA SER A 18 -3.27 4.64 -7.85
C SER A 18 -2.90 4.55 -6.36
N ILE A 19 -1.85 3.79 -6.03
CA ILE A 19 -1.35 3.65 -4.65
C ILE A 19 -0.92 5.00 -4.09
N LEU A 20 -0.18 5.81 -4.87
CA LEU A 20 0.28 7.12 -4.43
C LEU A 20 -0.86 8.12 -4.25
N ILE A 21 -1.83 8.12 -5.18
CA ILE A 21 -3.02 8.98 -5.08
C ILE A 21 -3.84 8.62 -3.85
N MET A 22 -4.12 7.33 -3.64
CA MET A 22 -4.82 6.84 -2.45
C MET A 22 -4.03 7.11 -1.15
N GLY A 23 -2.70 7.11 -1.24
CA GLY A 23 -1.81 7.47 -0.13
C GLY A 23 -1.81 8.95 0.24
N GLY A 24 -2.43 9.83 -0.56
CA GLY A 24 -2.53 11.26 -0.26
C GLY A 24 -1.57 12.16 -1.05
N LEU A 25 -1.00 11.68 -2.17
CA LEU A 25 -0.12 12.48 -3.02
C LEU A 25 -0.73 13.84 -3.42
N LEU A 26 -2.05 13.86 -3.71
CA LEU A 26 -2.75 15.10 -4.05
C LEU A 26 -2.76 16.10 -2.88
N TYR A 27 -2.93 15.62 -1.65
CA TYR A 27 -2.88 16.48 -0.46
C TYR A 27 -1.48 17.08 -0.29
N VAL A 28 -0.43 16.28 -0.50
CA VAL A 28 0.96 16.73 -0.38
C VAL A 28 1.31 17.79 -1.42
N ILE A 29 0.86 17.61 -2.66
CA ILE A 29 1.10 18.59 -3.75
C ILE A 29 0.37 19.91 -3.49
N VAL A 30 -0.85 19.87 -2.96
CA VAL A 30 -1.70 21.07 -2.79
C VAL A 30 -1.36 21.84 -1.51
N ASN A 31 -1.12 21.15 -0.40
CA ASN A 31 -0.99 21.78 0.92
C ASN A 31 0.45 21.88 1.42
N GLU A 32 1.42 21.30 0.69
CA GLU A 32 2.86 21.31 1.02
C GLU A 32 3.14 21.11 2.53
N PRO A 33 2.61 20.04 3.14
CA PRO A 33 2.80 19.83 4.58
C PRO A 33 4.28 19.58 4.90
N PRO A 34 4.74 19.95 6.10
CA PRO A 34 6.09 19.61 6.53
C PRO A 34 6.30 18.09 6.52
N PRO A 35 7.53 17.61 6.29
CA PRO A 35 7.83 16.18 6.32
C PRO A 35 7.53 15.53 7.67
N LEU A 36 7.75 16.28 8.75
CA LEU A 36 7.57 15.88 10.13
C LEU A 36 7.01 17.09 10.91
N TYR A 37 6.06 16.84 11.80
CA TYR A 37 5.66 17.84 12.80
C TYR A 37 6.50 17.66 14.07
N ARG A 38 6.49 18.67 14.96
CA ARG A 38 7.11 18.57 16.30
C ARG A 38 6.55 17.40 17.12
N GLU A 39 5.32 16.99 16.82
CA GLU A 39 4.58 15.95 17.51
C GLU A 39 4.86 14.54 16.94
N GLY A 40 5.65 14.46 15.86
CA GLY A 40 6.08 13.20 15.25
C GLY A 40 5.75 13.06 13.77
N PRO A 41 5.86 11.83 13.23
CA PRO A 41 5.64 11.55 11.81
C PRO A 41 4.16 11.55 11.40
N PHE A 42 3.24 11.39 12.34
CA PHE A 42 1.80 11.38 12.08
C PHE A 42 1.19 12.71 12.52
N ALA A 43 0.41 13.33 11.63
CA ALA A 43 -0.31 14.55 12.00
C ALA A 43 -1.58 14.18 12.77
N TYR A 44 -1.79 14.77 13.96
CA TYR A 44 -3.04 14.61 14.67
C TYR A 44 -4.20 15.27 13.93
N GLY A 45 -5.34 14.57 13.90
CA GLY A 45 -6.54 14.98 13.18
C GLY A 45 -6.62 14.41 11.77
N LEU A 46 -7.84 14.02 11.39
CA LEU A 46 -8.12 13.35 10.11
C LEU A 46 -7.89 14.24 8.88
N ASN A 47 -7.90 15.56 9.07
CA ASN A 47 -7.78 16.55 7.99
C ASN A 47 -6.32 16.97 7.69
N ARG A 48 -5.35 16.47 8.46
CA ARG A 48 -3.93 16.80 8.29
C ARG A 48 -3.14 15.56 7.91
N GLN A 49 -2.07 15.75 7.16
CA GLN A 49 -1.18 14.66 6.75
C GLN A 49 0.24 15.20 6.62
N THR A 50 1.25 14.39 6.92
CA THR A 50 2.66 14.68 6.61
C THR A 50 3.13 13.96 5.34
N ILE A 51 4.26 14.38 4.78
CA ILE A 51 4.88 13.67 3.65
C ILE A 51 5.30 12.26 4.06
N VAL A 52 5.82 12.08 5.29
CA VAL A 52 6.23 10.77 5.80
C VAL A 52 5.01 9.85 5.96
N GLU A 53 3.91 10.37 6.50
CA GLU A 53 2.66 9.64 6.63
C GLU A 53 2.12 9.17 5.27
N MET A 54 2.17 10.03 4.25
CA MET A 54 1.80 9.65 2.87
C MET A 54 2.61 8.45 2.37
N PHE A 55 3.93 8.42 2.59
CA PHE A 55 4.77 7.30 2.18
C PHE A 55 4.47 6.02 2.96
N ILE A 56 4.23 6.12 4.27
CA ILE A 56 3.88 4.97 5.12
C ILE A 56 2.52 4.40 4.68
N VAL A 57 1.53 5.24 4.44
CA VAL A 57 0.19 4.81 3.97
C VAL A 57 0.29 4.19 2.56
N ALA A 58 1.06 4.80 1.65
CA ALA A 58 1.31 4.24 0.33
C ALA A 58 2.00 2.87 0.40
N LEU A 59 2.97 2.69 1.31
CA LEU A 59 3.61 1.40 1.56
C LEU A 59 2.60 0.36 2.08
N ALA A 60 1.74 0.74 3.03
CA ALA A 60 0.71 -0.15 3.54
C ALA A 60 -0.27 -0.59 2.43
N TYR A 61 -0.69 0.32 1.54
CA TYR A 61 -1.49 -0.04 0.37
C TYR A 61 -0.75 -0.93 -0.62
N ALA A 62 0.55 -0.69 -0.86
CA ALA A 62 1.37 -1.55 -1.70
C ALA A 62 1.48 -2.98 -1.14
N MET A 63 1.65 -3.12 0.18
CA MET A 63 1.64 -4.43 0.86
C MET A 63 0.29 -5.14 0.70
N GLY A 64 -0.82 -4.41 0.87
CA GLY A 64 -2.17 -4.96 0.68
C GLY A 64 -2.39 -5.44 -0.76
N PHE A 65 -2.00 -4.62 -1.75
CA PHE A 65 -2.07 -4.99 -3.15
C PHE A 65 -1.19 -6.21 -3.48
N ALA A 66 0.04 -6.24 -2.98
CA ALA A 66 0.95 -7.37 -3.17
C ALA A 66 0.39 -8.65 -2.54
N GLY A 67 -0.21 -8.55 -1.34
CA GLY A 67 -0.86 -9.67 -0.68
C GLY A 67 -2.03 -10.23 -1.49
N LEU A 68 -2.92 -9.37 -1.98
CA LEU A 68 -4.01 -9.76 -2.89
C LEU A 68 -3.50 -10.38 -4.18
N TYR A 69 -2.45 -9.81 -4.76
CA TYR A 69 -1.84 -10.31 -5.99
C TYR A 69 -1.27 -11.73 -5.80
N LEU A 70 -0.59 -11.99 -4.68
CA LEU A 70 -0.10 -13.34 -4.36
C LEU A 70 -1.25 -14.33 -4.22
N VAL A 71 -2.31 -13.97 -3.48
CA VAL A 71 -3.50 -14.82 -3.30
C VAL A 71 -4.22 -15.09 -4.62
N TYR A 72 -4.37 -14.07 -5.46
CA TYR A 72 -5.02 -14.18 -6.77
C TYR A 72 -4.29 -15.15 -7.71
N ASN A 73 -2.95 -15.15 -7.68
CA ASN A 73 -2.13 -15.98 -8.58
C ASN A 73 -2.02 -17.45 -8.15
N ILE A 74 -2.57 -17.84 -6.99
CA ILE A 74 -2.47 -19.21 -6.47
C ILE A 74 -3.01 -20.25 -7.46
N LYS A 75 -4.09 -19.94 -8.18
CA LYS A 75 -4.73 -20.86 -9.14
C LYS A 75 -3.77 -21.37 -10.21
N ARG A 76 -2.73 -20.59 -10.54
CA ARG A 76 -1.74 -20.94 -11.55
C ARG A 76 -0.75 -22.02 -11.08
N TYR A 77 -0.61 -22.22 -9.77
CA TYR A 77 0.38 -23.11 -9.15
C TYR A 77 -0.28 -24.27 -8.39
N TYR A 78 -1.53 -24.62 -8.74
CA TYR A 78 -2.29 -25.66 -8.04
C TYR A 78 -1.58 -27.03 -8.00
N TYR A 79 -0.77 -27.33 -9.01
CA TYR A 79 -0.02 -28.58 -9.11
C TYR A 79 1.16 -28.68 -8.13
N ASP A 80 1.64 -27.55 -7.61
CA ASP A 80 2.72 -27.51 -6.63
C ASP A 80 2.18 -27.00 -5.29
N THR A 81 1.90 -27.95 -4.40
CA THR A 81 1.31 -27.70 -3.07
C THR A 81 2.21 -26.85 -2.18
N ARG A 82 3.54 -26.89 -2.37
CA ARG A 82 4.47 -26.06 -1.58
C ARG A 82 4.40 -24.60 -2.03
N PHE A 83 4.44 -24.34 -3.34
CA PHE A 83 4.28 -22.98 -3.87
C PHE A 83 2.92 -22.40 -3.57
N LEU A 84 1.85 -23.21 -3.63
CA LEU A 84 0.52 -22.80 -3.24
C LEU A 84 0.48 -22.33 -1.77
N THR A 85 1.02 -23.15 -0.87
CA THR A 85 1.01 -22.86 0.58
C THR A 85 1.84 -21.62 0.91
N ILE A 86 3.03 -21.47 0.33
CA ILE A 86 3.89 -20.30 0.55
C ILE A 86 3.23 -19.02 0.06
N ASN A 87 2.65 -19.02 -1.15
CA ASN A 87 1.97 -17.84 -1.70
C ASN A 87 0.71 -17.48 -0.90
N LEU A 88 -0.06 -18.48 -0.45
CA LEU A 88 -1.25 -18.24 0.39
C LEU A 88 -0.87 -17.64 1.74
N LEU A 89 0.12 -18.22 2.42
CA LEU A 89 0.60 -17.73 3.71
C LEU A 89 1.19 -16.33 3.58
N SER A 90 2.09 -16.13 2.62
CA SER A 90 2.77 -14.84 2.41
C SER A 90 1.76 -13.76 2.00
N GLY A 91 0.82 -14.09 1.11
CA GLY A 91 -0.24 -13.17 0.70
C GLY A 91 -1.18 -12.79 1.85
N SER A 92 -1.60 -13.77 2.64
CA SER A 92 -2.45 -13.53 3.82
C SER A 92 -1.72 -12.72 4.90
N LEU A 93 -0.44 -12.99 5.12
CA LEU A 93 0.39 -12.25 6.07
C LEU A 93 0.59 -10.79 5.65
N LEU A 94 0.87 -10.55 4.36
CA LEU A 94 0.98 -9.18 3.82
C LEU A 94 -0.33 -8.40 3.94
N LEU A 95 -1.47 -9.05 3.68
CA LEU A 95 -2.80 -8.46 3.88
C LEU A 95 -3.04 -8.08 5.34
N LEU A 96 -2.73 -8.99 6.27
CA LEU A 96 -2.89 -8.76 7.70
C LEU A 96 -1.99 -7.63 8.18
N LEU A 97 -0.72 -7.59 7.77
CA LEU A 97 0.20 -6.51 8.10
C LEU A 97 -0.27 -5.16 7.53
N SER A 98 -0.76 -5.15 6.29
CA SER A 98 -1.34 -3.96 5.66
C SER A 98 -2.53 -3.42 6.46
N MET A 99 -3.46 -4.28 6.85
CA MET A 99 -4.61 -3.90 7.68
C MET A 99 -4.20 -3.37 9.05
N LEU A 100 -3.26 -4.04 9.74
CA LEU A 100 -2.78 -3.61 11.06
C LEU A 100 -2.09 -2.25 10.99
N LEU A 101 -1.27 -2.01 9.96
CA LEU A 101 -0.62 -0.71 9.75
C LEU A 101 -1.63 0.40 9.46
N LEU A 102 -2.60 0.17 8.59
CA LEU A 102 -3.63 1.19 8.31
C LEU A 102 -4.49 1.48 9.54
N GLN A 103 -4.87 0.43 10.28
CA GLN A 103 -5.65 0.57 11.50
C GLN A 103 -4.88 1.32 12.59
N SER A 104 -3.58 1.05 12.76
CA SER A 104 -2.77 1.74 13.78
C SER A 104 -2.59 3.22 13.44
N ILE A 105 -2.34 3.56 12.17
CA ILE A 105 -2.28 4.96 11.71
C ILE A 105 -3.62 5.65 11.97
N TYR A 106 -4.73 5.01 11.63
CA TYR A 106 -6.06 5.56 11.88
C TYR A 106 -6.31 5.80 13.37
N ALA A 107 -5.97 4.84 14.24
CA ALA A 107 -6.12 4.97 15.69
C ALA A 107 -5.34 6.17 16.23
N ILE A 108 -4.07 6.31 15.84
CA ILE A 108 -3.21 7.45 16.21
C ILE A 108 -3.85 8.78 15.80
N LYS A 109 -4.39 8.87 14.58
CA LYS A 109 -5.00 10.10 14.08
C LYS A 109 -6.34 10.44 14.71
N ALA A 110 -7.12 9.41 15.06
CA ALA A 110 -8.42 9.55 15.72
C ALA A 110 -8.28 9.83 17.23
N GLY A 111 -7.09 9.65 17.81
CA GLY A 111 -6.82 9.89 19.23
C GLY A 111 -7.22 8.72 20.14
N TYR A 112 -7.22 7.50 19.60
CA TYR A 112 -7.39 6.26 20.37
C TYR A 112 -6.06 5.71 20.86
#